data_AF-A0A0C3MYY9-F1
#
_entry.id   AF-A0A0C3MYY9-F1
#
_cell.length_a   1.000
_cell.length_b   1.000
_cell.length_c   1.000
_cell.angle_alpha   90.00
_cell.angle_beta   90.00
_cell.angle_gamma   90.00
#
_symmetry.space_group_name_H-M   'P 1'
#
loop_
_entity.id
_entity.type
_entity.pdbx_description
1 polymer ?
#
loop_
_entity_poly.entity_id
_entity_poly.type
_entity_poly.pdbx_seq_one_letter_code
_entity_poly.pdbx_strand_id
1 'polypeptide(L)'
;GVGKSTLLNRVFGIEQASAENFEPGQADIEKELISPQNDRLVLHYSDGFDPAVDANCEGVKAFIKKRKEKEHVKDQLHAVW
;
A
#
# COMPACT_ATOMS: atom_id res chain seq x y z
N GLY A 1 -6.37 -9.52 9.06
CA GLY A 1 -7.13 -10.31 8.05
C GLY A 1 -8.45 -9.68 7.62
N VAL A 2 -8.45 -8.43 7.12
CA VAL A 2 -9.67 -7.76 6.59
C VAL A 2 -9.85 -7.96 5.07
N GLY A 3 -9.05 -8.84 4.45
CA GLY A 3 -9.14 -9.17 3.02
C GLY A 3 -8.28 -8.31 2.09
N LYS A 4 -7.36 -7.48 2.61
CA LYS A 4 -6.55 -6.58 1.78
C LYS A 4 -5.71 -7.32 0.73
N SER A 5 -4.97 -8.34 1.15
CA SER A 5 -4.13 -9.18 0.29
C SER A 5 -4.96 -9.95 -0.74
N THR A 6 -6.14 -10.44 -0.34
CA THR A 6 -7.08 -11.11 -1.25
C THR A 6 -7.56 -10.17 -2.35
N LEU A 7 -7.86 -8.91 -2.02
CA LEU A 7 -8.26 -7.91 -3.00
C LEU A 7 -7.12 -7.57 -3.95
N LEU A 8 -5.89 -7.39 -3.45
CA LEU A 8 -4.71 -7.14 -4.28
C LEU A 8 -4.47 -8.25 -5.30
N ASN A 9 -4.55 -9.51 -4.86
CA ASN A 9 -4.37 -10.66 -5.73
C ASN A 9 -5.47 -10.73 -6.80
N ARG A 10 -6.75 -10.65 -6.40
CA ARG A 10 -7.88 -10.83 -7.33
C ARG A 10 -8.08 -9.66 -8.31
N VAL A 11 -7.86 -8.42 -7.87
CA VAL A 11 -8.16 -7.22 -8.68
C VAL A 11 -6.96 -6.81 -9.51
N PHE A 12 -5.74 -6.96 -8.97
CA PHE A 12 -4.53 -6.45 -9.60
C PHE A 12 -3.55 -7.56 -10.01
N GLY A 13 -3.86 -8.84 -9.77
CA GLY A 13 -2.98 -9.95 -10.16
C GLY A 13 -1.62 -9.93 -9.45
N ILE A 14 -1.52 -9.29 -8.28
CA ILE A 14 -0.27 -9.19 -7.52
C ILE A 14 -0.16 -10.45 -6.67
N GLU A 15 0.46 -11.49 -7.23
CA GLU A 15 0.64 -12.78 -6.54
C GLU A 15 1.57 -12.68 -5.31
N GLN A 16 2.48 -11.69 -5.34
CA GLN A 16 3.39 -11.37 -4.23
C GLN A 16 2.66 -10.86 -2.97
N ALA A 17 1.38 -10.48 -3.11
CA ALA A 17 0.47 -10.15 -2.02
C ALA A 17 -0.10 -11.42 -1.35
N SER A 18 0.74 -12.38 -0.99
CA SER A 18 0.34 -13.46 -0.10
C SER A 18 0.23 -12.93 1.33
N ALA A 19 -0.76 -13.40 2.09
CA ALA A 19 -1.02 -12.94 3.46
C ALA A 19 0.21 -13.10 4.38
N GLU A 20 1.07 -14.09 4.10
CA GLU A 20 2.32 -14.39 4.81
C GLU A 20 3.41 -13.30 4.64
N ASN A 21 3.38 -12.52 3.55
CA ASN A 21 4.33 -11.44 3.30
C ASN A 21 3.90 -10.08 3.90
N PHE A 22 2.68 -10.02 4.44
CA PHE A 22 2.04 -8.79 4.91
C PHE A 22 1.37 -9.02 6.26
N GLU A 23 2.16 -9.60 7.17
CA GLU A 23 1.78 -9.77 8.57
C GLU A 23 1.43 -8.40 9.18
N PRO A 24 0.37 -8.33 10.02
CA PRO A 24 0.02 -7.10 10.73
C PRO A 24 1.21 -6.60 11.57
N GLY A 25 1.54 -5.31 11.46
CA GLY A 25 2.67 -4.72 12.17
C GLY A 25 3.98 -4.69 11.34
N GLN A 26 3.99 -5.28 10.14
CA GLN A 26 5.20 -5.43 9.33
C GLN A 26 5.07 -4.85 7.92
N ALA A 27 3.91 -4.29 7.57
CA ALA A 27 3.73 -3.67 6.26
C ALA A 27 4.57 -2.40 6.10
N ASP A 28 5.42 -2.37 5.08
CA ASP A 28 6.09 -1.15 4.64
C ASP A 28 5.28 -0.45 3.55
N ILE A 29 4.66 0.68 3.92
CA ILE A 29 3.86 1.50 2.99
C ILE A 29 4.71 2.14 1.88
N GLU A 30 6.02 2.29 2.07
CA GLU A 30 6.91 2.82 1.05
C GLU A 30 7.16 1.82 -0.08
N LYS A 31 6.96 0.52 0.17
CA LYS A 31 7.08 -0.54 -0.82
C LYS A 31 6.01 -0.37 -1.91
N GLU A 32 6.47 -0.36 -3.16
CA GLU A 32 5.62 -0.30 -4.33
C GLU A 32 5.21 -1.72 -4.75
N LEU A 33 3.90 -1.89 -4.97
CA LEU A 33 3.34 -3.08 -5.57
C LEU A 33 2.81 -2.72 -6.94
N ILE A 34 3.48 -3.24 -7.97
CA ILE A 34 3.14 -2.97 -9.37
C ILE A 34 2.47 -4.21 -9.95
N SER A 35 1.29 -4.02 -10.52
CA SER A 35 0.57 -5.09 -11.19
C SER A 35 1.29 -5.49 -12.49
N PRO A 36 1.48 -6.79 -12.77
CA PRO A 36 1.92 -7.23 -14.09
C PRO A 36 0.87 -6.96 -15.19
N GLN A 37 -0.39 -6.69 -14.81
CA GLN A 37 -1.49 -6.43 -15.73
C GLN A 37 -1.60 -4.94 -16.10
N ASN A 38 -1.07 -4.04 -15.26
CA ASN A 38 -1.02 -2.60 -15.51
C ASN A 38 0.12 -1.96 -14.72
N ASP A 39 1.23 -1.71 -15.40
CA ASP A 39 2.45 -1.11 -14.82
C ASP A 39 2.33 0.38 -14.52
N ARG A 40 1.23 1.03 -14.95
CA ARG A 40 0.97 2.45 -14.69
C ARG A 40 0.34 2.70 -13.33
N LEU A 41 -0.15 1.64 -12.66
CA LEU A 41 -0.77 1.75 -11.36
C LEU A 41 0.18 1.19 -10.29
N VAL A 42 0.55 2.05 -9.35
CA VAL A 42 1.42 1.72 -8.22
C VAL A 42 0.55 1.66 -6.96
N LEU A 43 0.55 0.50 -6.31
CA LEU A 43 -0.21 0.26 -5.08
C LEU A 43 0.72 0.29 -3.87
N HIS A 44 0.26 0.97 -2.82
CA HIS A 44 0.93 1.03 -1.52
C HIS A 44 0.10 0.31 -0.47
N TYR A 45 0.72 -0.62 0.26
CA TYR A 45 0.05 -1.43 1.28
C TYR A 45 0.36 -0.89 2.68
N SER A 46 -0.67 -0.38 3.35
CA SER A 46 -0.58 0.11 4.73
C SER A 46 -0.87 -0.97 5.75
N ASP A 47 -0.28 -0.83 6.93
CA ASP A 47 -0.38 -1.77 8.06
C ASP A 47 -1.77 -1.85 8.72
N GLY A 48 -2.74 -1.10 8.16
CA GLY A 48 -4.07 -0.95 8.73
C GLY A 48 -4.11 0.08 9.85
N PHE A 49 -5.32 0.52 10.16
CA PHE A 49 -5.58 1.49 11.21
C PHE A 49 -6.10 0.74 12.42
N ASP A 50 -5.18 0.25 13.25
CA ASP A 50 -5.54 -0.27 14.56
C ASP A 50 -5.84 0.91 15.51
N PRO A 51 -7.05 1.02 16.07
CA PRO A 51 -7.39 2.09 16.99
C PRO A 51 -6.54 2.11 18.27
N ALA A 52 -5.80 1.04 18.59
CA ALA A 52 -4.85 1.02 19.70
C ALA A 52 -3.49 1.67 19.35
N VAL A 53 -3.24 2.04 18.08
CA VAL A 53 -1.95 2.54 17.60
C VAL A 53 -2.14 3.81 16.76
N ASP A 54 -2.21 4.96 17.43
CA ASP A 54 -2.34 6.29 16.79
C ASP A 54 -1.21 6.58 15.77
N ALA A 55 -0.03 5.99 15.96
CA ALA A 55 1.14 6.17 15.10
C ALA A 55 0.88 5.76 13.64
N ASN A 56 -0.03 4.82 13.39
CA ASN A 56 -0.32 4.35 12.03
C ASN A 56 -1.05 5.42 11.19
N CYS A 57 -1.91 6.23 11.82
CA CYS A 57 -2.65 7.26 11.09
C CYS A 57 -1.73 8.40 10.63
N GLU A 58 -0.86 8.89 11.51
CA GLU A 58 0.08 9.96 11.18
C GLU A 58 1.13 9.49 10.15
N GLY A 59 1.59 8.24 10.25
CA GLY A 59 2.47 7.63 9.24
C GLY A 59 1.86 7.65 7.84
N VAL A 60 0.59 7.24 7.70
CA VAL A 60 -0.11 7.26 6.41
C VAL A 60 -0.31 8.69 5.90
N LYS A 61 -0.66 9.65 6.77
CA LYS A 61 -0.78 11.07 6.36
C LYS A 61 0.55 11.63 5.84
N ALA A 62 1.64 11.37 6.55
CA ALA A 62 2.98 11.78 6.15
C ALA A 62 3.36 11.17 4.79
N PHE A 63 3.07 9.88 4.59
CA PHE A 63 3.29 9.18 3.34
C PHE A 63 2.50 9.82 2.17
N ILE A 64 1.20 10.08 2.35
CA ILE A 64 0.36 10.71 1.32
C ILE A 64 0.91 12.09 0.95
N LYS A 65 1.29 12.90 1.94
CA LYS A 65 1.87 14.23 1.70
C LYS A 65 3.17 14.14 0.90
N LYS A 66 4.09 13.27 1.33
CA LYS A 66 5.38 13.02 0.65
C LYS A 66 5.19 12.60 -0.80
N ARG A 67 4.26 11.68 -1.08
CA ARG A 67 3.97 11.22 -2.44
C ARG A 67 3.33 12.30 -3.31
N LYS A 68 2.44 13.11 -2.76
CA LYS A 68 1.81 14.23 -3.48
C LYS A 68 2.82 15.29 -3.95
N GLU A 69 3.91 15.47 -3.21
CA GLU A 69 4.97 16.44 -3.50
C GLU A 69 5.99 15.96 -4.56
N LYS A 70 5.83 14.75 -5.11
CA LYS A 70 6.73 14.21 -6.13
C LYS A 70 6.57 14.93 -7.47
N GLU A 71 7.71 15.28 -8.09
CA GLU A 71 7.76 15.98 -9.37
C GLU A 71 7.21 15.13 -10.52
N HIS A 72 7.63 13.87 -10.60
CA HIS A 72 7.19 12.97 -11.64
C HIS A 72 5.89 12.27 -11.25
N VAL A 73 4.91 12.29 -12.16
CA VAL A 73 3.58 11.68 -11.96
C VAL A 73 3.69 10.20 -11.56
N LYS A 74 4.63 9.45 -12.16
CA LYS A 74 4.85 8.03 -11.83
C LYS A 74 5.22 7.78 -10.37
N ASP A 75 5.79 8.78 -9.69
CA ASP A 75 6.21 8.69 -8.29
C ASP A 75 5.13 9.24 -7.35
N GLN A 76 4.09 9.90 -7.88
CA GLN A 76 2.95 10.42 -7.12
C GLN A 76 2.04 9.29 -6.66
N LEU A 77 1.19 9.58 -5.67
CA LEU A 77 0.27 8.60 -5.12
C LEU A 77 -0.82 8.24 -6.13
N HIS A 78 -0.86 6.98 -6.57
CA HIS A 78 -1.96 6.44 -7.39
C HIS A 78 -3.04 5.80 -6.52
N ALA A 79 -2.65 4.88 -5.64
CA ALA A 79 -3.54 4.20 -4.71
C ALA A 79 -2.81 3.78 -3.43
N VAL A 80 -3.50 3.89 -2.29
CA VAL A 80 -3.09 3.32 -1.00
C VAL A 80 -4.19 2.40 -0.50
N TRP A 81 -3.81 1.29 0.12
CA TRP A 81 -4.72 0.25 0.57
C TRP A 81 -4.44 -0.20 1.99
#